data_AF-A0A6L6GDU6-F1
#
_entry.id   AF-A0A6L6GDU6-F1
#
_cell.length_a   1.000
_cell.length_b   1.000
_cell.length_c   1.000
_cell.angle_alpha   90.00
_cell.angle_beta   90.00
_cell.angle_gamma   90.00
#
_symmetry.space_group_name_H-M   'P 1'
#
loop_
_entity.id
_entity.type
_entity.pdbx_description
1 polymer ?
#
loop_
_entity_poly.entity_id
_entity_poly.type
_entity_poly.pdbx_seq_one_letter_code
_entity_poly.pdbx_strand_id
1 'polypeptide(L)'
;MDKTKLTQNHQFSPLLFCHEGVLRYLNILGLALIAVSFLYLIAANWWMLPNWIQLTIPMLILFCSASASVYFSKQEWIRQGLDTVAGLMLGLSLAVIGQIYQTGADSYLLFLLWSVMLLPWLYRPNIGIFAMLCIVSQLALYLYFKQSFWMERAEGLYLLGLNVLTAISFVFAVRYYSILRFLFIAFMIAISIGSMMLFINQFQLIYLASSIILPITTAFYFYRKHQALETILLIAGLAASLSIWMFELVDEQLTHSALGLFVLATLIFGWFAMISFALKKIFPQTKFSVIPLALGAWISGIILATLLLTYWEVFSILMGIIFIGIAWRLLNKQPSVFMRQFAYCLWVCGQAAILIHTGLLTENMFVVWLLQLVLLALTVIKRMHWFILTLQLLVSHALGIAVLALETSFRYDDVVIHIALSLNYVIFIGLFLMSQYWQASNYQKSIYLWMIAMLTGSAIVQSVTGLEHWQGVGQIGFDQILLFYILPSLLMLSFIWQNRQQFFERWLWLIPIFGISLLLLGYFEIFIIMLLMAWAVVYQQRLLQGLLILLLIFWLWMLYYNLGLSFLVKSLTIFISGLMVWLVVYGLKQVKLNQIRGEEA
;
A
#
# COMPACT_ATOMS: atom_id res chain seq x y z
N MET A 1 21.11 -29.84 -19.21
CA MET A 1 21.28 -28.38 -19.12
C MET A 1 21.14 -28.00 -17.67
N ASP A 2 22.13 -27.30 -17.11
CA ASP A 2 22.27 -27.12 -15.66
C ASP A 2 21.13 -26.25 -15.07
N LYS A 3 20.41 -26.76 -14.07
CA LYS A 3 19.10 -26.25 -13.60
C LYS A 3 19.17 -24.86 -12.96
N THR A 4 20.31 -24.51 -12.37
CA THR A 4 20.61 -23.17 -11.85
C THR A 4 20.58 -22.10 -12.96
N LYS A 5 20.88 -22.48 -14.21
CA LYS A 5 20.72 -21.59 -15.39
C LYS A 5 19.26 -21.42 -15.83
N LEU A 6 18.38 -22.40 -15.61
CA LEU A 6 16.96 -22.30 -15.99
C LEU A 6 16.17 -21.36 -15.06
N THR A 7 16.45 -21.39 -13.75
CA THR A 7 15.89 -20.41 -12.80
C THR A 7 16.45 -19.00 -12.99
N GLN A 8 17.69 -18.87 -13.49
CA GLN A 8 18.29 -17.57 -13.83
C GLN A 8 17.75 -17.00 -15.15
N ASN A 9 17.40 -17.85 -16.12
CA ASN A 9 16.95 -17.41 -17.45
C ASN A 9 15.43 -17.18 -17.58
N HIS A 10 14.60 -17.75 -16.70
CA HIS A 10 13.14 -17.59 -16.75
C HIS A 10 12.53 -17.30 -15.37
N GLN A 11 12.50 -16.01 -14.97
CA GLN A 11 12.04 -15.62 -13.63
C GLN A 11 10.50 -15.55 -13.48
N PHE A 12 9.73 -16.10 -14.43
CA PHE A 12 8.30 -16.44 -14.28
C PHE A 12 8.04 -17.92 -14.57
N SER A 13 8.96 -18.78 -14.15
CA SER A 13 8.79 -20.23 -14.28
C SER A 13 7.80 -20.78 -13.25
N PRO A 14 6.92 -21.75 -13.60
CA PRO A 14 6.12 -22.50 -12.62
C PRO A 14 6.97 -23.19 -11.53
N LEU A 15 8.24 -23.47 -11.81
CA LEU A 15 9.19 -24.01 -10.82
C LEU A 15 9.42 -23.10 -9.61
N LEU A 16 9.15 -21.79 -9.71
CA LEU A 16 9.26 -20.87 -8.57
C LEU A 16 8.32 -21.26 -7.43
N PHE A 17 7.17 -21.85 -7.74
CA PHE A 17 6.21 -22.31 -6.75
C PHE A 17 6.71 -23.52 -5.93
N CYS A 18 7.72 -24.26 -6.42
CA CYS A 18 8.33 -25.37 -5.70
C CYS A 18 9.29 -24.91 -4.59
N HIS A 19 9.64 -23.61 -4.54
CA HIS A 19 10.54 -23.07 -3.53
C HIS A 19 9.92 -23.13 -2.12
N GLU A 20 10.72 -23.47 -1.10
CA GLU A 20 10.22 -23.72 0.28
C GLU A 20 9.45 -22.53 0.87
N GLY A 21 9.97 -21.32 0.66
CA GLY A 21 9.30 -20.10 1.09
C GLY A 21 7.91 -19.97 0.47
N VAL A 22 7.77 -20.21 -0.84
CA VAL A 22 6.49 -20.07 -1.55
C VAL A 22 5.50 -21.14 -1.09
N LEU A 23 5.95 -22.38 -0.92
CA LEU A 23 5.11 -23.46 -0.38
C LEU A 23 4.61 -23.16 1.03
N ARG A 24 5.43 -22.51 1.88
CA ARG A 24 4.98 -22.04 3.21
C ARG A 24 3.88 -20.99 3.08
N TYR A 25 4.05 -19.96 2.25
CA TYR A 25 3.02 -18.94 2.04
C TYR A 25 1.72 -19.53 1.48
N LEU A 26 1.79 -20.43 0.50
CA LEU A 26 0.61 -21.11 -0.04
C LEU A 26 -0.09 -21.99 1.01
N ASN A 27 0.65 -22.71 1.86
CA ASN A 27 0.03 -23.49 2.96
C ASN A 27 -0.72 -22.58 3.94
N ILE A 28 -0.10 -21.45 4.31
CA ILE A 28 -0.71 -20.45 5.20
C ILE A 28 -1.97 -19.87 4.54
N LEU A 29 -1.91 -19.55 3.24
CA LEU A 29 -3.05 -19.06 2.47
C LEU A 29 -4.20 -20.08 2.44
N GLY A 30 -3.92 -21.35 2.13
CA GLY A 30 -4.93 -22.40 2.09
C GLY A 30 -5.60 -22.61 3.45
N LEU A 31 -4.81 -22.64 4.52
CA LEU A 31 -5.31 -22.70 5.91
C LEU A 31 -6.15 -21.47 6.26
N ALA A 32 -5.69 -20.28 5.90
CA ALA A 32 -6.38 -19.03 6.16
C ALA A 32 -7.74 -19.00 5.44
N LEU A 33 -7.81 -19.42 4.17
CA LEU A 33 -9.07 -19.51 3.42
C LEU A 33 -10.05 -20.48 4.09
N ILE A 34 -9.60 -21.67 4.49
CA ILE A 34 -10.45 -22.64 5.20
C ILE A 34 -10.98 -22.03 6.51
N ALA A 35 -10.12 -21.42 7.32
CA ALA A 35 -10.51 -20.78 8.57
C ALA A 35 -11.50 -19.63 8.36
N VAL A 36 -11.24 -18.77 7.37
CA VAL A 36 -12.08 -17.64 6.99
C VAL A 36 -13.43 -18.11 6.46
N SER A 37 -13.50 -19.22 5.74
CA SER A 37 -14.77 -19.82 5.30
C SER A 37 -15.69 -20.18 6.47
N PHE A 38 -15.15 -20.83 7.51
CA PHE A 38 -15.92 -21.14 8.72
C PHE A 38 -16.33 -19.88 9.47
N LEU A 39 -15.43 -18.90 9.58
CA LEU A 39 -15.73 -17.60 10.16
C LEU A 39 -16.90 -16.95 9.43
N TYR A 40 -16.91 -16.98 8.10
CA TYR A 40 -18.01 -16.44 7.30
C TYR A 40 -19.33 -17.17 7.50
N LEU A 41 -19.31 -18.51 7.57
CA LEU A 41 -20.52 -19.29 7.82
C LEU A 41 -21.14 -18.89 9.17
N ILE A 42 -20.31 -18.68 10.19
CA ILE A 42 -20.75 -18.24 11.52
C ILE A 42 -21.26 -16.80 11.45
N ALA A 43 -20.51 -15.88 10.83
CA ALA A 43 -20.85 -14.46 10.76
C ALA A 43 -22.15 -14.20 9.97
N ALA A 44 -22.36 -14.92 8.87
CA ALA A 44 -23.57 -14.79 8.06
C ALA A 44 -24.83 -15.24 8.80
N ASN A 45 -24.71 -16.28 9.63
CA ASN A 45 -25.81 -16.80 10.43
C ASN A 45 -25.87 -16.15 11.81
N TRP A 46 -25.03 -15.13 12.09
CA TRP A 46 -24.85 -14.57 13.44
C TRP A 46 -26.18 -14.22 14.12
N TRP A 47 -27.06 -13.51 13.42
CA TRP A 47 -28.37 -13.09 13.92
C TRP A 47 -29.37 -14.25 14.11
N MET A 48 -29.19 -15.35 13.38
CA MET A 48 -30.04 -16.55 13.49
C MET A 48 -29.58 -17.49 14.61
N LEU A 49 -28.34 -17.31 15.09
CA LEU A 49 -27.82 -18.11 16.20
C LEU A 49 -28.52 -17.70 17.49
N PRO A 50 -28.99 -18.67 18.31
CA PRO A 50 -29.44 -18.42 19.67
C PRO A 50 -28.45 -17.56 20.46
N ASN A 51 -28.96 -16.66 21.30
CA ASN A 51 -28.14 -15.73 22.09
C ASN A 51 -27.02 -16.43 22.90
N TRP A 52 -27.29 -17.62 23.45
CA TRP A 52 -26.29 -18.38 24.18
C TRP A 52 -25.13 -18.85 23.28
N ILE A 53 -25.37 -19.16 22.00
CA ILE A 53 -24.32 -19.53 21.04
C ILE A 53 -23.49 -18.30 20.68
N GLN A 54 -24.14 -17.16 20.41
CA GLN A 54 -23.46 -15.90 20.13
C GLN A 54 -22.52 -15.49 21.27
N LEU A 55 -22.95 -15.66 22.53
CA LEU A 55 -22.10 -15.43 23.71
C LEU A 55 -20.97 -16.46 23.84
N THR A 56 -21.28 -17.72 23.56
CA THR A 56 -20.33 -18.83 23.75
C THR A 56 -19.17 -18.77 22.75
N ILE A 57 -19.39 -18.33 21.51
CA ILE A 57 -18.35 -18.35 20.45
C ILE A 57 -17.12 -17.51 20.85
N PRO A 58 -17.23 -16.19 21.15
CA PRO A 58 -16.07 -15.40 21.56
C PRO A 58 -15.42 -15.93 22.84
N MET A 59 -16.22 -16.38 23.82
CA MET A 59 -15.70 -16.92 25.08
C MET A 59 -14.93 -18.24 24.89
N LEU A 60 -15.42 -19.14 24.04
CA LEU A 60 -14.72 -20.39 23.71
C LEU A 60 -13.43 -20.11 22.96
N ILE A 61 -13.45 -19.23 21.96
CA ILE A 61 -12.22 -18.88 21.22
C ILE A 61 -11.21 -18.22 22.16
N LEU A 62 -11.66 -17.33 23.06
CA LEU A 62 -10.83 -16.75 24.11
C LEU A 62 -10.22 -17.84 24.99
N PHE A 63 -11.03 -18.75 25.52
CA PHE A 63 -10.57 -19.83 26.39
C PHE A 63 -9.58 -20.77 25.70
N CYS A 64 -9.90 -21.21 24.48
CA CYS A 64 -9.05 -22.09 23.68
C CYS A 64 -7.74 -21.41 23.30
N SER A 65 -7.78 -20.15 22.85
CA SER A 65 -6.57 -19.40 22.48
C SER A 65 -5.69 -19.12 23.70
N ALA A 66 -6.27 -18.73 24.84
CA ALA A 66 -5.53 -18.55 26.10
C ALA A 66 -4.87 -19.86 26.57
N SER A 67 -5.62 -20.97 26.55
CA SER A 67 -5.12 -22.30 26.94
C SER A 67 -4.01 -22.78 26.01
N ALA A 68 -4.21 -22.66 24.70
CA ALA A 68 -3.21 -22.99 23.69
C ALA A 68 -1.96 -22.10 23.85
N SER A 69 -2.12 -20.84 24.22
CA SER A 69 -1.01 -19.92 24.43
C SER A 69 -0.14 -20.29 25.64
N VAL A 70 -0.72 -20.91 26.67
CA VAL A 70 0.04 -21.50 27.79
C VAL A 70 0.78 -22.75 27.33
N TYR A 71 0.12 -23.62 26.56
CA TYR A 71 0.72 -24.86 26.04
C TYR A 71 1.90 -24.59 25.07
N PHE A 72 1.71 -23.67 24.13
CA PHE A 72 2.74 -23.28 23.14
C PHE A 72 3.68 -22.18 23.65
N SER A 73 3.86 -22.04 24.96
CA SER A 73 4.68 -20.99 25.58
C SER A 73 6.11 -20.88 25.05
N LYS A 74 6.69 -21.99 24.58
CA LYS A 74 8.05 -22.04 24.00
C LYS A 74 8.16 -21.40 22.62
N GLN A 75 7.07 -21.30 21.85
CA GLN A 75 7.07 -20.76 20.50
C GLN A 75 6.52 -19.32 20.53
N GLU A 76 7.44 -18.35 20.61
CA GLU A 76 7.09 -16.95 20.86
C GLU A 76 6.08 -16.38 19.86
N TRP A 77 6.26 -16.64 18.56
CA TRP A 77 5.37 -16.10 17.52
C TRP A 77 3.95 -16.68 17.58
N ILE A 78 3.81 -17.98 17.85
CA ILE A 78 2.49 -18.64 18.02
C ILE A 78 1.80 -18.09 19.26
N ARG A 79 2.52 -18.05 20.38
CA ARG A 79 2.04 -17.51 21.64
C ARG A 79 1.56 -16.06 21.48
N GLN A 80 2.37 -15.22 20.83
CA GLN A 80 2.00 -13.82 20.59
C GLN A 80 0.71 -13.69 19.76
N GLY A 81 0.57 -14.52 18.72
CA GLY A 81 -0.64 -14.59 17.90
C GLY A 81 -1.87 -15.02 18.71
N LEU A 82 -1.77 -16.11 19.48
CA LEU A 82 -2.87 -16.65 20.29
C LEU A 82 -3.34 -15.67 21.36
N ASP A 83 -2.41 -15.03 22.06
CA ASP A 83 -2.70 -13.97 23.03
C ASP A 83 -3.37 -12.75 22.39
N THR A 84 -2.98 -12.38 21.17
CA THR A 84 -3.62 -11.28 20.44
C THR A 84 -5.04 -11.65 20.04
N VAL A 85 -5.28 -12.90 19.64
CA VAL A 85 -6.63 -13.43 19.39
C VAL A 85 -7.46 -13.39 20.67
N ALA A 86 -6.91 -13.81 21.82
CA ALA A 86 -7.60 -13.72 23.10
C ALA A 86 -7.96 -12.26 23.46
N GLY A 87 -7.02 -11.34 23.28
CA GLY A 87 -7.24 -9.89 23.44
C GLY A 87 -8.35 -9.34 22.54
N LEU A 88 -8.44 -9.82 21.29
CA LEU A 88 -9.52 -9.47 20.37
C LEU A 88 -10.87 -10.01 20.83
N MET A 89 -10.90 -11.29 21.24
CA MET A 89 -12.12 -11.95 21.71
C MET A 89 -12.65 -11.33 23.00
N LEU A 90 -11.82 -10.71 23.85
CA LEU A 90 -12.28 -9.91 24.99
C LEU A 90 -13.17 -8.75 24.52
N GLY A 91 -12.70 -7.94 23.57
CA GLY A 91 -13.48 -6.83 23.01
C GLY A 91 -14.75 -7.31 22.31
N LEU A 92 -14.64 -8.39 21.54
CA LEU A 92 -15.81 -8.99 20.87
C LEU A 92 -16.84 -9.52 21.89
N SER A 93 -16.40 -10.16 22.98
CA SER A 93 -17.29 -10.62 24.04
C SER A 93 -18.08 -9.46 24.66
N LEU A 94 -17.40 -8.35 24.95
CA LEU A 94 -18.06 -7.14 25.47
C LEU A 94 -19.07 -6.56 24.46
N ALA A 95 -18.72 -6.54 23.18
CA ALA A 95 -19.61 -6.05 22.12
C ALA A 95 -20.87 -6.91 22.00
N VAL A 96 -20.72 -8.24 22.02
CA VAL A 96 -21.85 -9.19 21.94
C VAL A 96 -22.75 -9.13 23.17
N ILE A 97 -22.17 -8.94 24.36
CA ILE A 97 -22.96 -8.70 25.59
C ILE A 97 -23.79 -7.42 25.43
N GLY A 98 -23.18 -6.32 24.96
CA GLY A 98 -23.87 -5.06 24.71
C GLY A 98 -24.99 -5.20 23.68
N GLN A 99 -24.77 -5.99 22.63
CA GLN A 99 -25.75 -6.26 21.57
C GLN A 99 -26.95 -7.07 22.09
N ILE A 100 -26.71 -8.19 22.80
CA ILE A 100 -27.77 -9.12 23.22
C ILE A 100 -28.60 -8.54 24.36
N TYR A 101 -27.95 -7.94 25.35
CA TYR A 101 -28.63 -7.40 26.53
C TYR A 101 -29.04 -5.94 26.38
N GLN A 102 -28.75 -5.32 25.22
CA GLN A 102 -29.07 -3.92 24.92
C GLN A 102 -28.71 -2.99 26.09
N THR A 103 -27.51 -3.17 26.66
CA THR A 103 -27.14 -2.57 27.96
C THR A 103 -27.03 -1.04 27.92
N GLY A 104 -27.42 -0.38 26.82
CA GLY A 104 -27.28 1.05 26.62
C GLY A 104 -25.83 1.54 26.72
N ALA A 105 -24.86 0.62 26.73
CA ALA A 105 -23.45 0.95 26.88
C ALA A 105 -23.01 1.72 25.64
N ASP A 106 -22.60 2.96 25.86
CA ASP A 106 -22.05 3.80 24.81
C ASP A 106 -20.75 3.19 24.27
N SER A 107 -20.41 3.53 23.03
CA SER A 107 -19.22 2.96 22.39
C SER A 107 -17.96 3.33 23.17
N TYR A 108 -17.93 4.50 23.83
CA TYR A 108 -16.85 4.87 24.73
C TYR A 108 -16.58 3.83 25.83
N LEU A 109 -17.60 3.45 26.61
CA LEU A 109 -17.42 2.51 27.73
C LEU A 109 -16.93 1.15 27.25
N LEU A 110 -17.41 0.68 26.09
CA LEU A 110 -16.93 -0.55 25.45
C LEU A 110 -15.41 -0.53 25.24
N PHE A 111 -14.90 0.49 24.53
CA PHE A 111 -13.47 0.56 24.22
C PHE A 111 -12.62 0.89 25.45
N LEU A 112 -13.15 1.66 26.42
CA LEU A 112 -12.48 1.89 27.69
C LEU A 112 -12.30 0.58 28.46
N LEU A 113 -13.38 -0.18 28.67
CA LEU A 113 -13.34 -1.44 29.41
C LEU A 113 -12.42 -2.44 28.70
N TRP A 114 -12.49 -2.51 27.36
CA TRP A 114 -11.58 -3.33 26.57
C TRP A 114 -10.11 -2.93 26.77
N SER A 115 -9.78 -1.64 26.75
CA SER A 115 -8.41 -1.18 27.02
C SER A 115 -7.91 -1.62 28.40
N VAL A 116 -8.74 -1.50 29.43
CA VAL A 116 -8.39 -1.89 30.81
C VAL A 116 -8.19 -3.40 30.89
N MET A 117 -9.06 -4.19 30.26
CA MET A 117 -8.97 -5.65 30.26
C MET A 117 -7.75 -6.17 29.49
N LEU A 118 -7.12 -5.38 28.61
CA LEU A 118 -5.87 -5.75 27.94
C LEU A 118 -4.63 -5.55 28.82
N LEU A 119 -4.67 -4.70 29.86
CA LEU A 119 -3.51 -4.43 30.72
C LEU A 119 -2.95 -5.68 31.41
N PRO A 120 -3.76 -6.57 32.03
CA PRO A 120 -3.25 -7.79 32.65
C PRO A 120 -2.53 -8.71 31.67
N TRP A 121 -2.88 -8.67 30.39
CA TRP A 121 -2.28 -9.51 29.36
C TRP A 121 -0.87 -9.07 28.96
N LEU A 122 -0.45 -7.86 29.37
CA LEU A 122 0.92 -7.38 29.21
C LEU A 122 1.89 -7.90 30.28
N TYR A 123 1.48 -8.87 31.13
CA TYR A 123 2.38 -9.53 32.09
C TYR A 123 3.62 -10.16 31.42
N ARG A 124 3.50 -10.48 30.11
CA ARG A 124 4.60 -10.94 29.26
C ARG A 124 4.68 -10.08 27.99
N PRO A 125 5.87 -9.90 27.40
CA PRO A 125 6.01 -9.14 26.16
C PRO A 125 5.18 -9.73 25.02
N ASN A 126 4.23 -8.94 24.51
CA ASN A 126 3.42 -9.26 23.36
C ASN A 126 3.14 -8.02 22.50
N ILE A 127 3.69 -8.02 21.28
CA ILE A 127 3.55 -6.91 20.32
C ILE A 127 2.08 -6.68 19.93
N GLY A 128 1.32 -7.75 19.70
CA GLY A 128 -0.05 -7.64 19.22
C GLY A 128 -1.02 -7.14 20.28
N ILE A 129 -0.95 -7.63 21.51
CA ILE A 129 -1.74 -7.08 22.64
C ILE A 129 -1.39 -5.61 22.85
N PHE A 130 -0.09 -5.28 22.86
CA PHE A 130 0.33 -3.90 23.08
C PHE A 130 -0.14 -2.96 21.97
N ALA A 131 -0.04 -3.38 20.70
CA ALA A 131 -0.57 -2.62 19.57
C ALA A 131 -2.09 -2.43 19.68
N MET A 132 -2.83 -3.49 20.05
CA MET A 132 -4.27 -3.43 20.28
C MET A 132 -4.62 -2.48 21.42
N LEU A 133 -3.90 -2.53 22.54
CA LEU A 133 -4.06 -1.59 23.64
C LEU A 133 -3.89 -0.16 23.15
N CYS A 134 -2.82 0.14 22.41
CA CYS A 134 -2.58 1.49 21.87
C CYS A 134 -3.75 1.98 21.00
N ILE A 135 -4.26 1.13 20.10
CA ILE A 135 -5.37 1.48 19.21
C ILE A 135 -6.66 1.71 20.01
N VAL A 136 -7.01 0.75 20.85
CA VAL A 136 -8.27 0.76 21.62
C VAL A 136 -8.28 1.89 22.64
N SER A 137 -7.15 2.19 23.30
CA SER A 137 -7.06 3.32 24.22
C SER A 137 -7.17 4.68 23.51
N GLN A 138 -6.61 4.81 22.31
CA GLN A 138 -6.73 6.05 21.52
C GLN A 138 -8.16 6.23 20.99
N LEU A 139 -8.80 5.14 20.59
CA LEU A 139 -10.20 5.17 20.16
C LEU A 139 -11.14 5.49 21.34
N ALA A 140 -10.90 4.92 22.52
CA ALA A 140 -11.64 5.25 23.73
C ALA A 140 -11.52 6.74 24.07
N LEU A 141 -10.30 7.31 23.98
CA LEU A 141 -10.08 8.74 24.18
C LEU A 141 -10.87 9.59 23.17
N TYR A 142 -10.80 9.26 21.88
CA TYR A 142 -11.57 9.97 20.85
C TYR A 142 -13.09 9.89 21.09
N LEU A 143 -13.59 8.69 21.37
CA LEU A 143 -15.02 8.47 21.62
C LEU A 143 -15.51 9.17 22.88
N TYR A 144 -14.69 9.23 23.94
CA TYR A 144 -15.01 10.01 25.14
C TYR A 144 -15.32 11.46 24.79
N PHE A 145 -14.43 12.13 24.04
CA PHE A 145 -14.64 13.52 23.66
C PHE A 145 -15.79 13.67 22.68
N LYS A 146 -15.90 12.79 21.67
CA LYS A 146 -16.94 12.87 20.64
C LYS A 146 -18.35 12.65 21.18
N GLN A 147 -18.52 11.70 22.11
CA GLN A 147 -19.82 11.37 22.70
C GLN A 147 -20.18 12.29 23.86
N SER A 148 -19.19 13.00 24.42
CA SER A 148 -19.41 14.05 25.41
C SER A 148 -19.56 15.42 24.76
N PHE A 149 -20.12 16.38 25.51
CA PHE A 149 -20.14 17.79 25.10
C PHE A 149 -18.74 18.45 25.03
N TRP A 150 -17.69 17.74 25.47
CA TRP A 150 -16.34 18.28 25.62
C TRP A 150 -15.58 18.46 24.31
N MET A 151 -15.93 17.77 23.21
CA MET A 151 -15.24 17.98 21.94
C MET A 151 -15.39 19.43 21.46
N GLU A 152 -16.60 19.98 21.51
CA GLU A 152 -16.87 21.36 21.08
C GLU A 152 -16.31 22.39 22.07
N ARG A 153 -16.35 22.09 23.38
CA ARG A 153 -15.99 23.07 24.42
C ARG A 153 -14.51 23.07 24.79
N ALA A 154 -13.81 21.95 24.62
CA ALA A 154 -12.45 21.78 25.07
C ALA A 154 -11.62 20.87 24.15
N GLU A 155 -11.65 21.14 22.84
CA GLU A 155 -10.84 20.46 21.82
C GLU A 155 -9.35 20.41 22.18
N GLY A 156 -8.83 21.46 22.83
CA GLY A 156 -7.46 21.50 23.33
C GLY A 156 -7.13 20.40 24.35
N LEU A 157 -8.07 20.01 25.21
CA LEU A 157 -7.88 18.91 26.16
C LEU A 157 -7.81 17.56 25.44
N TYR A 158 -8.59 17.38 24.38
CA TYR A 158 -8.50 16.19 23.54
C TYR A 158 -7.12 16.06 22.91
N LEU A 159 -6.60 17.13 22.30
CA LEU A 159 -5.26 17.12 21.71
C LEU A 159 -4.15 16.89 22.72
N LEU A 160 -4.26 17.49 23.90
CA LEU A 160 -3.32 17.22 24.99
C LEU A 160 -3.36 15.74 25.38
N GLY A 161 -4.56 15.17 25.56
CA GLY A 161 -4.76 13.76 25.84
C GLY A 161 -4.15 12.85 24.76
N LEU A 162 -4.39 13.18 23.48
CA LEU A 162 -3.87 12.45 22.33
C LEU A 162 -2.34 12.43 22.34
N ASN A 163 -1.70 13.57 22.58
CA ASN A 163 -0.24 13.67 22.64
C ASN A 163 0.34 12.93 23.85
N VAL A 164 -0.25 13.07 25.03
CA VAL A 164 0.20 12.42 26.26
C VAL A 164 0.07 10.90 26.15
N LEU A 165 -1.08 10.40 25.69
CA LEU A 165 -1.31 8.97 25.53
C LEU A 165 -0.38 8.38 24.46
N THR A 166 -0.12 9.12 23.38
CA THR A 166 0.86 8.72 22.35
C THR A 166 2.28 8.69 22.92
N ALA A 167 2.66 9.67 23.73
CA ALA A 167 3.98 9.73 24.36
C ALA A 167 4.21 8.56 25.32
N ILE A 168 3.23 8.28 26.20
CA ILE A 168 3.29 7.15 27.15
C ILE A 168 3.42 5.84 26.36
N SER A 169 2.55 5.63 25.37
CA SER A 169 2.58 4.45 24.53
C SER A 169 3.92 4.31 23.80
N PHE A 170 4.47 5.41 23.28
CA PHE A 170 5.77 5.41 22.62
C PHE A 170 6.92 5.03 23.57
N VAL A 171 6.93 5.52 24.80
CA VAL A 171 7.97 5.15 25.80
C VAL A 171 7.97 3.64 26.06
N PHE A 172 6.79 3.03 26.22
CA PHE A 172 6.66 1.58 26.37
C PHE A 172 7.04 0.84 25.09
N ALA A 173 6.64 1.35 23.92
CA ALA A 173 6.97 0.76 22.62
C ALA A 173 8.49 0.70 22.41
N VAL A 174 9.22 1.79 22.68
CA VAL A 174 10.68 1.79 22.49
C VAL A 174 11.38 0.86 23.49
N ARG A 175 10.86 0.75 24.72
CA ARG A 175 11.47 -0.07 25.77
C ARG A 175 11.28 -1.57 25.55
N TYR A 176 10.07 -1.98 25.18
CA TYR A 176 9.70 -3.41 25.12
C TYR A 176 9.44 -3.92 23.70
N TYR A 177 9.08 -3.04 22.75
CA TYR A 177 8.56 -3.41 21.43
C TYR A 177 9.19 -2.59 20.29
N SER A 178 10.51 -2.68 20.15
CA SER A 178 11.31 -1.77 19.31
C SER A 178 10.93 -1.69 17.83
N ILE A 179 10.16 -2.64 17.30
CA ILE A 179 9.66 -2.65 15.91
C ILE A 179 8.55 -1.61 15.71
N LEU A 180 7.69 -1.41 16.73
CA LEU A 180 6.56 -0.47 16.68
C LEU A 180 7.00 1.00 16.60
N ARG A 181 8.28 1.30 16.85
CA ARG A 181 8.80 2.68 16.83
C ARG A 181 8.54 3.39 15.50
N PHE A 182 8.63 2.69 14.36
CA PHE A 182 8.38 3.29 13.05
C PHE A 182 6.91 3.64 12.85
N LEU A 183 5.99 2.83 13.39
CA LEU A 183 4.56 3.12 13.37
C LEU A 183 4.26 4.37 14.19
N PHE A 184 4.85 4.49 15.39
CA PHE A 184 4.70 5.69 16.21
C PHE A 184 5.32 6.93 15.57
N ILE A 185 6.46 6.82 14.88
CA ILE A 185 7.04 7.93 14.12
C ILE A 185 6.05 8.42 13.06
N ALA A 186 5.47 7.50 12.27
CA ALA A 186 4.46 7.86 11.27
C ALA A 186 3.22 8.51 11.90
N PHE A 187 2.73 7.97 13.00
CA PHE A 187 1.57 8.50 13.73
C PHE A 187 1.83 9.90 14.29
N MET A 188 3.01 10.15 14.88
CA MET A 188 3.41 11.47 15.37
C MET A 188 3.53 12.50 14.24
N ILE A 189 4.03 12.10 13.07
CA ILE A 189 4.06 12.97 11.87
C ILE A 189 2.64 13.29 11.41
N ALA A 190 1.72 12.31 11.42
CA ALA A 190 0.31 12.54 11.06
C ALA A 190 -0.38 13.50 12.05
N ILE A 191 -0.16 13.33 13.36
CA ILE A 191 -0.63 14.27 14.38
C ILE A 191 -0.03 15.66 14.11
N SER A 192 1.26 15.75 13.78
CA SER A 192 1.95 17.02 13.50
C SER A 192 1.35 17.77 12.32
N ILE A 193 1.14 17.07 11.19
CA ILE A 193 0.54 17.66 9.99
C ILE A 193 -0.92 18.05 10.25
N GLY A 194 -1.73 17.15 10.82
CA GLY A 194 -3.14 17.41 11.10
C GLY A 194 -3.36 18.57 12.07
N SER A 195 -2.57 18.63 13.14
CA SER A 195 -2.61 19.78 14.07
C SER A 195 -2.11 21.07 13.42
N MET A 196 -1.12 21.04 12.52
CA MET A 196 -0.72 22.24 11.78
C MET A 196 -1.82 22.75 10.83
N MET A 197 -2.54 21.86 10.15
CA MET A 197 -3.68 22.25 9.32
C MET A 197 -4.79 22.92 10.15
N LEU A 198 -5.08 22.40 11.34
CA LEU A 198 -6.05 23.01 12.26
C LEU A 198 -5.55 24.35 12.83
N PHE A 199 -4.25 24.46 13.08
CA PHE A 199 -3.62 25.71 13.53
C PHE A 199 -3.82 26.83 12.50
N ILE A 200 -3.66 26.54 11.22
CA ILE A 200 -3.85 27.53 10.15
C ILE A 200 -5.29 28.06 10.13
N ASN A 201 -6.28 27.20 10.36
CA ASN A 201 -7.68 27.62 10.31
C ASN A 201 -8.12 28.42 11.55
N GLN A 202 -7.64 28.05 12.74
CA GLN A 202 -8.16 28.58 14.01
C GLN A 202 -7.17 29.47 14.78
N PHE A 203 -5.89 29.49 14.39
CA PHE A 203 -4.78 30.22 15.01
C PHE A 203 -4.62 30.02 16.53
N GLN A 204 -5.04 28.87 17.08
CA GLN A 204 -4.87 28.58 18.51
C GLN A 204 -3.52 27.92 18.82
N LEU A 205 -2.82 28.44 19.84
CA LEU A 205 -1.50 27.94 20.25
C LEU A 205 -1.45 26.45 20.60
N ILE A 206 -2.58 25.85 21.01
CA ILE A 206 -2.62 24.43 21.38
C ILE A 206 -2.35 23.51 20.18
N TYR A 207 -2.81 23.87 18.99
CA TYR A 207 -2.55 23.13 17.76
C TYR A 207 -1.07 23.24 17.35
N LEU A 208 -0.48 24.42 17.48
CA LEU A 208 0.95 24.64 17.25
C LEU A 208 1.82 23.85 18.25
N ALA A 209 1.42 23.85 19.52
CA ALA A 209 2.09 23.08 20.56
C ALA A 209 2.02 21.57 20.27
N SER A 210 0.84 21.07 19.89
CA SER A 210 0.63 19.69 19.46
C SER A 210 1.48 19.32 18.24
N SER A 211 1.64 20.24 17.29
CA SER A 211 2.37 19.94 16.06
C SER A 211 3.88 19.83 16.26
N ILE A 212 4.42 20.49 17.27
CA ILE A 212 5.88 20.66 17.46
C ILE A 212 6.42 19.83 18.63
N ILE A 213 5.78 19.86 19.81
CA ILE A 213 6.40 19.39 21.06
C ILE A 213 6.70 17.89 21.04
N LEU A 214 5.73 17.07 20.68
CA LEU A 214 5.89 15.61 20.69
C LEU A 214 6.92 15.12 19.64
N PRO A 215 6.88 15.58 18.37
CA PRO A 215 7.91 15.20 17.41
C PRO A 215 9.33 15.70 17.76
N ILE A 216 9.49 16.92 18.31
CA ILE A 216 10.81 17.44 18.69
C ILE A 216 11.40 16.64 19.86
N THR A 217 10.61 16.41 20.91
CA THR A 217 11.08 15.67 22.09
C THR A 217 11.49 14.25 21.73
N THR A 218 10.75 13.58 20.84
CA THR A 218 11.10 12.24 20.34
C THR A 218 12.29 12.24 19.38
N ALA A 219 12.42 13.25 18.51
CA ALA A 219 13.60 13.41 17.66
C ALA A 219 14.87 13.62 18.50
N PHE A 220 14.79 14.42 19.56
CA PHE A 220 15.88 14.64 20.51
C PHE A 220 16.26 13.37 21.29
N TYR A 221 15.27 12.58 21.70
CA TYR A 221 15.50 11.28 22.31
C TYR A 221 16.32 10.34 21.40
N PHE A 222 15.93 10.23 20.12
CA PHE A 222 16.66 9.40 19.15
C PHE A 222 18.03 9.96 18.80
N TYR A 223 18.16 11.28 18.77
CA TYR A 223 19.43 11.96 18.59
C TYR A 223 20.43 11.58 19.69
N ARG A 224 20.00 11.62 20.97
CA ARG A 224 20.82 11.17 22.11
C ARG A 224 21.21 9.69 22.05
N LYS A 225 20.40 8.86 21.39
CA LYS A 225 20.69 7.43 21.17
C LYS A 225 21.47 7.14 19.88
N HIS A 226 21.93 8.15 19.15
CA HIS A 226 22.60 8.02 17.85
C HIS A 226 21.80 7.24 16.78
N GLN A 227 20.47 7.25 16.88
CA GLN A 227 19.56 6.59 15.94
C GLN A 227 19.20 7.55 14.80
N ALA A 228 20.08 7.60 13.80
CA ALA A 228 20.01 8.63 12.76
C ALA A 228 18.76 8.55 11.87
N LEU A 229 18.32 7.35 11.47
CA LEU A 229 17.17 7.20 10.57
C LEU A 229 15.90 7.76 11.21
N GLU A 230 15.64 7.39 12.47
CA GLU A 230 14.48 7.78 13.24
C GLU A 230 14.43 9.30 13.47
N THR A 231 15.57 9.89 13.86
CA THR A 231 15.70 11.35 13.99
C THR A 231 15.46 12.07 12.66
N ILE A 232 16.03 11.57 11.57
CA ILE A 232 15.87 12.19 10.24
C ILE A 232 14.42 12.12 9.76
N LEU A 233 13.71 11.01 9.99
CA LEU A 233 12.31 10.86 9.61
C LEU A 233 11.40 11.83 10.37
N LEU A 234 11.58 11.98 11.68
CA LEU A 234 10.81 12.93 12.49
C LEU A 234 11.09 14.38 12.10
N ILE A 235 12.37 14.73 11.89
CA ILE A 235 12.74 16.08 11.45
C ILE A 235 12.21 16.38 10.05
N ALA A 236 12.22 15.40 9.14
CA ALA A 236 11.61 15.55 7.83
C ALA A 236 10.09 15.78 7.90
N GLY A 237 9.39 15.04 8.77
CA GLY A 237 7.95 15.22 8.98
C GLY A 237 7.62 16.56 9.64
N LEU A 238 8.41 17.00 10.62
CA LEU A 238 8.31 18.34 11.21
C LEU A 238 8.58 19.45 10.19
N ALA A 239 9.57 19.27 9.33
CA ALA A 239 9.85 20.22 8.26
C ALA A 239 8.68 20.32 7.27
N ALA A 240 8.03 19.18 6.99
CA ALA A 240 6.82 19.15 6.17
C ALA A 240 5.65 19.86 6.86
N SER A 241 5.39 19.63 8.16
CA SER A 241 4.32 20.36 8.85
C SER A 241 4.59 21.85 8.91
N LEU A 242 5.82 22.28 9.24
CA LEU A 242 6.21 23.70 9.21
C LEU A 242 6.10 24.31 7.82
N SER A 243 6.33 23.56 6.73
CA SER A 243 6.16 24.08 5.38
C SER A 243 4.71 24.46 5.05
N ILE A 244 3.71 23.80 5.67
CA ILE A 244 2.29 24.17 5.54
C ILE A 244 2.06 25.54 6.20
N TRP A 245 2.63 25.78 7.37
CA TRP A 245 2.52 27.08 8.02
C TRP A 245 3.26 28.19 7.26
N MET A 246 4.43 27.88 6.70
CA MET A 246 5.16 28.81 5.84
C MET A 246 4.38 29.16 4.57
N PHE A 247 3.60 28.23 4.01
CA PHE A 247 2.70 28.50 2.91
C PHE A 247 1.67 29.56 3.30
N GLU A 248 0.99 29.36 4.43
CA GLU A 248 -0.03 30.29 4.93
C GLU A 248 0.52 31.70 5.18
N LEU A 249 1.69 31.82 5.83
CA LEU A 249 2.32 33.11 6.11
C LEU A 249 2.66 33.91 4.84
N VAL A 250 2.85 33.20 3.74
CA VAL A 250 3.28 33.75 2.46
C VAL A 250 2.10 33.90 1.49
N ASP A 251 0.93 33.34 1.82
CA ASP A 251 -0.24 33.30 0.94
C ASP A 251 -0.71 34.71 0.58
N GLU A 252 -1.08 35.53 1.57
CA GLU A 252 -1.59 36.89 1.33
C GLU A 252 -0.62 37.82 0.57
N GLN A 253 0.69 37.59 0.66
CA GLN A 253 1.71 38.48 0.08
C GLN A 253 2.24 38.03 -1.27
N LEU A 254 2.20 36.73 -1.59
CA LEU A 254 3.02 36.17 -2.66
C LEU A 254 2.25 35.21 -3.59
N THR A 255 1.18 34.53 -3.15
CA THR A 255 0.55 33.49 -4.00
C THR A 255 -0.32 34.05 -5.12
N HIS A 256 -0.72 35.32 -5.06
CA HIS A 256 -1.40 36.00 -6.17
C HIS A 256 -0.48 36.41 -7.33
N SER A 257 0.84 36.23 -7.20
CA SER A 257 1.80 36.56 -8.23
C SER A 257 2.68 35.37 -8.62
N ALA A 258 3.02 35.25 -9.90
CA ALA A 258 3.98 34.25 -10.39
C ALA A 258 5.32 34.32 -9.62
N LEU A 259 5.79 35.53 -9.32
CA LEU A 259 7.03 35.72 -8.57
C LEU A 259 6.94 35.14 -7.16
N GLY A 260 5.79 35.24 -6.51
CA GLY A 260 5.66 34.76 -5.15
C GLY A 260 5.53 33.24 -5.03
N LEU A 261 4.90 32.55 -5.97
CA LEU A 261 4.99 31.07 -6.05
C LEU A 261 6.44 30.60 -6.32
N PHE A 262 7.23 31.36 -7.08
CA PHE A 262 8.63 31.04 -7.34
C PHE A 262 9.47 31.20 -6.06
N VAL A 263 9.26 32.31 -5.35
CA VAL A 263 9.90 32.57 -4.06
C VAL A 263 9.52 31.47 -3.07
N LEU A 264 8.25 31.09 -2.98
CA LEU A 264 7.79 30.02 -2.11
C LEU A 264 8.45 28.67 -2.45
N ALA A 265 8.48 28.27 -3.73
CA ALA A 265 9.11 27.03 -4.16
C ALA A 265 10.60 27.00 -3.82
N THR A 266 11.32 28.10 -4.03
CA THR A 266 12.75 28.22 -3.72
C THR A 266 13.00 28.25 -2.21
N LEU A 267 12.13 28.89 -1.43
CA LEU A 267 12.22 28.95 0.02
C LEU A 267 12.00 27.56 0.63
N ILE A 268 10.97 26.81 0.20
CA ILE A 268 10.74 25.43 0.66
C ILE A 268 11.93 24.54 0.30
N PHE A 269 12.42 24.59 -0.94
CA PHE A 269 13.59 23.79 -1.33
C PHE A 269 14.83 24.16 -0.51
N GLY A 270 15.08 25.46 -0.31
CA GLY A 270 16.18 25.98 0.49
C GLY A 270 16.09 25.54 1.96
N TRP A 271 14.89 25.59 2.54
CA TRP A 271 14.60 25.14 3.91
C TRP A 271 14.95 23.66 4.10
N PHE A 272 14.43 22.78 3.25
CA PHE A 272 14.73 21.35 3.31
C PHE A 272 16.20 21.03 3.00
N ALA A 273 16.85 21.82 2.12
CA ALA A 273 18.28 21.70 1.85
C ALA A 273 19.14 22.12 3.04
N MET A 274 18.77 23.18 3.74
CA MET A 274 19.44 23.64 4.96
C MET A 274 19.32 22.60 6.07
N ILE A 275 18.14 22.01 6.26
CA ILE A 275 17.92 20.91 7.19
C ILE A 275 18.79 19.70 6.83
N SER A 276 18.81 19.30 5.55
CA SER A 276 19.64 18.19 5.09
C SER A 276 21.14 18.45 5.31
N PHE A 277 21.60 19.68 5.08
CA PHE A 277 22.98 20.10 5.36
C PHE A 277 23.31 20.03 6.85
N ALA A 278 22.44 20.57 7.72
CA ALA A 278 22.60 20.49 9.17
C ALA A 278 22.65 19.02 9.65
N LEU A 279 21.74 18.18 9.15
CA LEU A 279 21.71 16.75 9.47
C LEU A 279 22.96 16.01 9.00
N LYS A 280 23.53 16.38 7.85
CA LYS A 280 24.79 15.80 7.37
C LYS A 280 25.97 16.17 8.29
N LYS A 281 25.97 17.38 8.87
CA LYS A 281 26.98 17.79 9.85
C LYS A 281 26.83 17.03 11.18
N ILE A 282 25.58 16.77 11.59
CA ILE A 282 25.26 16.05 12.84
C ILE A 282 25.50 14.53 12.70
N PHE A 283 25.19 13.95 11.54
CA PHE A 283 25.31 12.52 11.24
C PHE A 283 26.14 12.24 9.97
N PRO A 284 27.47 12.46 10.01
CA PRO A 284 28.33 12.49 8.81
C PRO A 284 28.42 11.16 8.05
N GLN A 285 28.16 10.02 8.70
CA GLN A 285 28.32 8.69 8.10
C GLN A 285 27.04 8.14 7.44
N THR A 286 25.90 8.84 7.55
CA THR A 286 24.61 8.26 7.15
C THR A 286 24.16 8.72 5.76
N LYS A 287 23.72 7.77 4.93
CA LYS A 287 23.14 8.05 3.60
C LYS A 287 21.71 8.63 3.69
N PHE A 288 21.10 8.59 4.87
CA PHE A 288 19.71 8.98 5.10
C PHE A 288 19.51 10.49 5.24
N SER A 289 20.57 11.28 5.46
CA SER A 289 20.48 12.75 5.56
C SER A 289 19.93 13.42 4.31
N VAL A 290 19.85 12.68 3.20
CA VAL A 290 19.29 13.06 1.90
C VAL A 290 17.75 13.02 1.88
N ILE A 291 17.09 12.31 2.81
CA ILE A 291 15.62 12.14 2.80
C ILE A 291 14.87 13.49 2.84
N PRO A 292 15.17 14.43 3.76
CA PRO A 292 14.52 15.74 3.77
C PRO A 292 14.74 16.51 2.47
N LEU A 293 15.95 16.45 1.90
CA LEU A 293 16.26 17.12 0.65
C LEU A 293 15.46 16.56 -0.53
N ALA A 294 15.27 15.23 -0.58
CA ALA A 294 14.40 14.62 -1.58
C ALA A 294 12.96 15.11 -1.39
N LEU A 295 12.40 15.06 -0.18
CA LEU A 295 11.04 15.53 0.10
C LEU A 295 10.85 17.01 -0.29
N GLY A 296 11.78 17.88 0.10
CA GLY A 296 11.75 19.29 -0.29
C GLY A 296 11.86 19.52 -1.79
N ALA A 297 12.67 18.73 -2.50
CA ALA A 297 12.74 18.79 -3.96
C ALA A 297 11.39 18.48 -4.62
N TRP A 298 10.68 17.48 -4.11
CA TRP A 298 9.36 17.09 -4.64
C TRP A 298 8.29 18.14 -4.32
N ILE A 299 8.20 18.61 -3.07
CA ILE A 299 7.23 19.65 -2.69
C ILE A 299 7.47 20.92 -3.50
N SER A 300 8.73 21.36 -3.59
CA SER A 300 9.12 22.52 -4.40
C SER A 300 8.79 22.32 -5.89
N GLY A 301 9.05 21.13 -6.43
CA GLY A 301 8.74 20.80 -7.83
C GLY A 301 7.25 20.87 -8.15
N ILE A 302 6.39 20.45 -7.21
CA ILE A 302 4.93 20.57 -7.34
C ILE A 302 4.51 22.04 -7.36
N ILE A 303 5.05 22.87 -6.45
CA ILE A 303 4.74 24.31 -6.39
C ILE A 303 5.24 25.04 -7.64
N LEU A 304 6.44 24.70 -8.11
CA LEU A 304 7.00 25.24 -9.34
C LEU A 304 6.18 24.81 -10.56
N ALA A 305 5.66 23.57 -10.57
CA ALA A 305 4.71 23.14 -11.58
C ALA A 305 3.44 23.98 -11.54
N THR A 306 2.82 24.19 -10.36
CA THR A 306 1.64 25.05 -10.25
C THR A 306 1.89 26.47 -10.75
N LEU A 307 3.05 27.05 -10.48
CA LEU A 307 3.42 28.37 -11.03
C LEU A 307 3.37 28.38 -12.57
N LEU A 308 4.04 27.41 -13.20
CA LEU A 308 4.06 27.31 -14.66
C LEU A 308 2.67 27.08 -15.24
N LEU A 309 1.79 26.41 -14.48
CA LEU A 309 0.41 26.13 -14.89
C LEU A 309 -0.48 27.37 -14.80
N THR A 310 -0.41 28.11 -13.69
CA THR A 310 -1.37 29.18 -13.40
C THR A 310 -1.07 30.48 -14.14
N TYR A 311 0.20 30.85 -14.31
CA TYR A 311 0.54 32.21 -14.77
C TYR A 311 1.06 32.31 -16.20
N TRP A 312 1.70 31.26 -16.71
CA TRP A 312 2.59 31.37 -17.86
C TRP A 312 2.10 30.63 -19.11
N GLU A 313 0.80 30.33 -19.24
CA GLU A 313 0.13 29.79 -20.45
C GLU A 313 1.06 29.17 -21.51
N VAL A 314 1.26 29.83 -22.66
CA VAL A 314 2.11 29.32 -23.76
C VAL A 314 3.61 29.38 -23.42
N PHE A 315 4.04 30.36 -22.62
CA PHE A 315 5.43 30.52 -22.19
C PHE A 315 5.91 29.36 -21.30
N SER A 316 4.99 28.68 -20.62
CA SER A 316 5.25 27.52 -19.76
C SER A 316 5.84 26.34 -20.54
N ILE A 317 5.45 26.17 -21.81
CA ILE A 317 5.97 25.10 -22.68
C ILE A 317 7.45 25.35 -22.95
N LEU A 318 7.80 26.60 -23.29
CA LEU A 318 9.17 27.02 -23.51
C LEU A 318 10.01 26.84 -22.23
N MET A 319 9.50 27.31 -21.10
CA MET A 319 10.17 27.15 -19.80
C MET A 319 10.30 25.69 -19.37
N GLY A 320 9.30 24.86 -19.67
CA GLY A 320 9.35 23.44 -19.40
C GLY A 320 10.43 22.73 -20.21
N ILE A 321 10.59 23.07 -21.49
CA ILE A 321 11.68 22.55 -22.34
C ILE A 321 13.04 22.99 -21.78
N ILE A 322 13.17 24.26 -21.36
CA ILE A 322 14.39 24.77 -20.72
C ILE A 322 14.70 23.99 -19.44
N PHE A 323 13.72 23.75 -18.58
CA PHE A 323 13.90 23.01 -17.33
C PHE A 323 14.33 21.57 -17.57
N ILE A 324 13.71 20.87 -18.52
CA ILE A 324 14.11 19.52 -18.93
C ILE A 324 15.54 19.52 -19.50
N GLY A 325 15.90 20.51 -20.32
CA GLY A 325 17.24 20.65 -20.88
C GLY A 325 18.32 20.89 -19.80
N ILE A 326 18.04 21.74 -18.82
CA ILE A 326 18.92 21.99 -17.67
C ILE A 326 19.06 20.71 -16.82
N ALA A 327 17.94 20.05 -16.50
CA ALA A 327 17.92 18.80 -15.75
C ALA A 327 18.74 17.71 -16.46
N TRP A 328 18.58 17.57 -17.76
CA TRP A 328 19.33 16.63 -18.59
C TRP A 328 20.84 16.89 -18.54
N ARG A 329 21.26 18.16 -18.60
CA ARG A 329 22.67 18.54 -18.50
C ARG A 329 23.25 18.26 -17.11
N LEU A 330 22.49 18.54 -16.05
CA LEU A 330 22.90 18.30 -14.67
C LEU A 330 23.07 16.80 -14.38
N LEU A 331 22.19 15.95 -14.91
CA LEU A 331 22.27 14.49 -14.73
C LEU A 331 23.49 13.86 -15.42
N ASN A 332 24.06 14.51 -16.45
CA ASN A 332 25.26 14.00 -17.14
C ASN A 332 26.56 14.29 -16.38
N LYS A 333 26.61 15.33 -15.54
CA LYS A 333 27.82 15.70 -14.78
C LYS A 333 27.74 15.06 -13.40
N GLN A 334 28.41 13.91 -13.16
CA GLN A 334 28.43 13.14 -11.89
C GLN A 334 27.88 13.93 -10.68
N PRO A 335 26.55 13.99 -10.51
CA PRO A 335 25.97 15.06 -9.73
C PRO A 335 26.12 14.76 -8.25
N SER A 336 26.43 15.79 -7.45
CA SER A 336 26.21 15.71 -6.01
C SER A 336 24.75 15.32 -5.74
N VAL A 337 24.49 14.71 -4.59
CA VAL A 337 23.14 14.23 -4.27
C VAL A 337 22.09 15.36 -4.34
N PHE A 338 22.50 16.58 -3.98
CA PHE A 338 21.69 17.79 -4.14
C PHE A 338 21.40 18.10 -5.61
N MET A 339 22.42 18.17 -6.46
CA MET A 339 22.25 18.46 -7.88
C MET A 339 21.36 17.43 -8.57
N ARG A 340 21.42 16.18 -8.13
CA ARG A 340 20.54 15.12 -8.64
C ARG A 340 19.08 15.32 -8.25
N GLN A 341 18.78 15.63 -6.99
CA GLN A 341 17.38 15.89 -6.56
C GLN A 341 16.82 17.17 -7.17
N PHE A 342 17.66 18.21 -7.30
CA PHE A 342 17.30 19.44 -8.00
C PHE A 342 16.99 19.19 -9.48
N ALA A 343 17.81 18.37 -10.16
CA ALA A 343 17.53 17.98 -11.54
C ALA A 343 16.21 17.19 -11.67
N TYR A 344 15.88 16.31 -10.71
CA TYR A 344 14.58 15.62 -10.71
C TYR A 344 13.40 16.56 -10.47
N CYS A 345 13.53 17.54 -9.57
CA CYS A 345 12.53 18.59 -9.36
C CYS A 345 12.26 19.37 -10.67
N LEU A 346 13.32 19.86 -11.32
CA LEU A 346 13.22 20.56 -12.61
C LEU A 346 12.61 19.68 -13.71
N TRP A 347 12.97 18.39 -13.75
CA TRP A 347 12.44 17.45 -14.72
C TRP A 347 10.92 17.29 -14.58
N VAL A 348 10.44 16.97 -13.37
CA VAL A 348 9.02 16.73 -13.10
C VAL A 348 8.21 18.02 -13.33
N CYS A 349 8.72 19.16 -12.87
CA CYS A 349 8.09 20.45 -13.08
C CYS A 349 8.00 20.81 -14.58
N GLY A 350 9.11 20.70 -15.31
CA GLY A 350 9.13 21.01 -16.74
C GLY A 350 8.22 20.08 -17.54
N GLN A 351 8.17 18.80 -17.20
CA GLN A 351 7.23 17.84 -17.78
C GLN A 351 5.77 18.22 -17.54
N ALA A 352 5.39 18.53 -16.29
CA ALA A 352 4.01 18.90 -15.97
C ALA A 352 3.55 20.12 -16.78
N ALA A 353 4.43 21.13 -16.91
CA ALA A 353 4.15 22.32 -17.69
C ALA A 353 3.92 22.01 -19.18
N ILE A 354 4.81 21.23 -19.81
CA ILE A 354 4.65 20.88 -21.23
C ILE A 354 3.37 20.05 -21.43
N LEU A 355 3.13 19.02 -20.62
CA LEU A 355 1.98 18.12 -20.82
C LEU A 355 0.63 18.82 -20.68
N ILE A 356 0.45 19.62 -19.62
CA ILE A 356 -0.84 20.24 -19.36
C ILE A 356 -1.13 21.34 -20.38
N HIS A 357 -0.15 22.21 -20.69
CA HIS A 357 -0.39 23.30 -21.65
C HIS A 357 -0.45 22.83 -23.10
N THR A 358 0.25 21.75 -23.46
CA THR A 358 0.01 21.12 -24.78
C THR A 358 -1.40 20.53 -24.85
N GLY A 359 -1.91 19.98 -23.75
CA GLY A 359 -3.31 19.54 -23.64
C GLY A 359 -4.30 20.69 -23.80
N LEU A 360 -4.04 21.85 -23.18
CA LEU A 360 -4.88 23.04 -23.33
C LEU A 360 -4.81 23.63 -24.75
N LEU A 361 -3.64 23.64 -25.40
CA LEU A 361 -3.47 24.22 -26.73
C LEU A 361 -4.07 23.36 -27.85
N THR A 362 -3.94 22.03 -27.73
CA THR A 362 -4.36 21.10 -28.76
C THR A 362 -5.76 20.54 -28.53
N GLU A 363 -6.31 20.72 -27.33
CA GLU A 363 -7.55 20.08 -26.82
C GLU A 363 -7.57 18.56 -27.02
N ASN A 364 -6.41 17.95 -27.27
CA ASN A 364 -6.29 16.56 -27.66
C ASN A 364 -5.37 15.80 -26.70
N MET A 365 -5.98 15.00 -25.82
CA MET A 365 -5.25 14.18 -24.85
C MET A 365 -4.35 13.13 -25.50
N PHE A 366 -4.63 12.69 -26.73
CA PHE A 366 -3.77 11.73 -27.44
C PHE A 366 -2.37 12.30 -27.70
N VAL A 367 -2.29 13.59 -28.04
CA VAL A 367 -1.02 14.30 -28.24
C VAL A 367 -0.24 14.40 -26.93
N VAL A 368 -0.93 14.70 -25.83
CA VAL A 368 -0.33 14.73 -24.48
C VAL A 368 0.22 13.35 -24.09
N TRP A 369 -0.51 12.28 -24.40
CA TRP A 369 -0.07 10.92 -24.13
C TRP A 369 1.16 10.52 -24.96
N LEU A 370 1.19 10.85 -26.26
CA LEU A 370 2.38 10.62 -27.10
C LEU A 370 3.61 11.34 -26.56
N LEU A 371 3.44 12.60 -26.13
CA LEU A 371 4.51 13.37 -25.53
C LEU A 371 4.99 12.74 -24.20
N GLN A 372 4.07 12.22 -23.39
CA GLN A 372 4.40 11.48 -22.17
C GLN A 372 5.23 10.22 -22.47
N LEU A 373 4.93 9.50 -23.55
CA LEU A 373 5.74 8.34 -23.96
C LEU A 373 7.15 8.73 -24.40
N VAL A 374 7.31 9.88 -25.07
CA VAL A 374 8.63 10.43 -25.41
C VAL A 374 9.42 10.74 -24.13
N LEU A 375 8.79 11.39 -23.15
CA LEU A 375 9.41 11.68 -21.86
C LEU A 375 9.79 10.42 -21.08
N LEU A 376 8.91 9.40 -21.08
CA LEU A 376 9.21 8.09 -20.53
C LEU A 376 10.45 7.47 -21.19
N ALA A 377 10.53 7.46 -22.53
CA ALA A 377 11.69 6.97 -23.27
C ALA A 377 12.97 7.73 -22.90
N LEU A 378 12.90 9.05 -22.77
CA LEU A 378 14.03 9.89 -22.33
C LEU A 378 14.52 9.51 -20.92
N THR A 379 13.60 9.18 -19.99
CA THR A 379 14.01 8.73 -18.65
C THR A 379 14.74 7.39 -18.66
N VAL A 380 14.34 6.45 -19.52
CA VAL A 380 15.00 5.15 -19.71
C VAL A 380 16.37 5.35 -20.34
N ILE A 381 16.47 6.16 -21.40
CA ILE A 381 17.74 6.48 -22.08
C ILE A 381 18.75 7.07 -21.09
N LYS A 382 18.30 7.95 -20.19
CA LYS A 382 19.17 8.57 -19.18
C LYS A 382 19.50 7.71 -17.99
N ARG A 383 18.98 6.49 -17.90
CA ARG A 383 19.18 5.61 -16.76
C ARG A 383 18.83 6.32 -15.44
N MET A 384 17.75 7.10 -15.43
CA MET A 384 17.30 7.81 -14.23
C MET A 384 16.96 6.85 -13.10
N HIS A 385 16.89 7.34 -11.86
CA HIS A 385 16.60 6.50 -10.69
C HIS A 385 15.28 5.73 -10.86
N TRP A 386 15.24 4.49 -10.37
CA TRP A 386 14.10 3.57 -10.54
C TRP A 386 12.75 4.17 -10.09
N PHE A 387 12.76 5.00 -9.05
CA PHE A 387 11.55 5.68 -8.54
C PHE A 387 10.99 6.74 -9.52
N ILE A 388 11.84 7.40 -10.29
CA ILE A 388 11.37 8.34 -11.32
C ILE A 388 10.67 7.54 -12.42
N LEU A 389 11.27 6.44 -12.86
CA LEU A 389 10.65 5.59 -13.87
C LEU A 389 9.30 5.02 -13.41
N THR A 390 9.14 4.61 -12.14
CA THR A 390 7.83 4.19 -11.63
C THR A 390 6.77 5.28 -11.78
N LEU A 391 7.12 6.52 -11.43
CA LEU A 391 6.20 7.64 -11.55
C LEU A 391 5.84 7.92 -13.02
N GLN A 392 6.81 7.88 -13.93
CA GLN A 392 6.57 8.05 -15.36
C GLN A 392 5.65 6.97 -15.94
N LEU A 393 5.83 5.71 -15.53
CA LEU A 393 4.97 4.60 -15.93
C LEU A 393 3.53 4.82 -15.43
N LEU A 394 3.37 5.22 -14.17
CA LEU A 394 2.05 5.52 -13.60
C LEU A 394 1.34 6.67 -14.33
N VAL A 395 2.03 7.77 -14.60
CA VAL A 395 1.46 8.91 -15.34
C VAL A 395 1.11 8.52 -16.78
N SER A 396 1.99 7.77 -17.46
CA SER A 396 1.71 7.29 -18.82
C SER A 396 0.50 6.36 -18.89
N HIS A 397 0.31 5.55 -17.86
CA HIS A 397 -0.82 4.66 -17.73
C HIS A 397 -2.12 5.42 -17.46
N ALA A 398 -2.10 6.36 -16.51
CA ALA A 398 -3.25 7.21 -16.20
C ALA A 398 -3.69 8.06 -17.41
N LEU A 399 -2.74 8.67 -18.12
CA LEU A 399 -3.04 9.40 -19.36
C LEU A 399 -3.57 8.46 -20.46
N GLY A 400 -3.05 7.24 -20.57
CA GLY A 400 -3.56 6.26 -21.53
C GLY A 400 -5.03 5.91 -21.29
N ILE A 401 -5.42 5.76 -20.02
CA ILE A 401 -6.83 5.58 -19.63
C ILE A 401 -7.64 6.83 -19.98
N ALA A 402 -7.14 8.02 -19.68
CA ALA A 402 -7.83 9.28 -19.95
C ALA A 402 -8.10 9.51 -21.46
N VAL A 403 -7.14 9.16 -22.32
CA VAL A 403 -7.29 9.23 -23.78
C VAL A 403 -8.44 8.33 -24.25
N LEU A 404 -8.42 7.07 -23.83
CA LEU A 404 -9.44 6.09 -24.21
C LEU A 404 -10.83 6.48 -23.68
N ALA A 405 -10.88 7.09 -22.49
CA ALA A 405 -12.11 7.57 -21.87
C ALA A 405 -12.73 8.75 -22.61
N LEU A 406 -11.92 9.66 -23.16
CA LEU A 406 -12.41 10.89 -23.80
C LEU A 406 -12.87 10.69 -25.25
N GLU A 407 -12.27 9.74 -25.98
CA GLU A 407 -12.71 9.38 -27.34
C GLU A 407 -14.06 8.67 -27.36
N THR A 408 -14.43 8.01 -26.26
CA THR A 408 -15.74 7.38 -26.08
C THR A 408 -16.66 8.36 -25.36
N SER A 409 -17.41 9.18 -26.12
CA SER A 409 -18.33 10.20 -25.61
C SER A 409 -18.98 9.80 -24.27
N PHE A 410 -18.79 10.62 -23.23
CA PHE A 410 -19.16 10.55 -21.81
C PHE A 410 -20.62 10.12 -21.46
N ARG A 411 -21.19 9.12 -22.14
CA ARG A 411 -22.61 8.76 -22.07
C ARG A 411 -22.90 7.36 -21.56
N TYR A 412 -21.89 6.55 -21.21
CA TYR A 412 -22.08 5.32 -20.45
C TYR A 412 -20.87 5.09 -19.52
N ASP A 413 -21.07 5.29 -18.22
CA ASP A 413 -20.03 5.14 -17.19
C ASP A 413 -19.35 3.76 -17.23
N ASP A 414 -20.08 2.71 -17.64
CA ASP A 414 -19.59 1.33 -17.67
C ASP A 414 -18.54 1.06 -18.77
N VAL A 415 -18.69 1.67 -19.95
CA VAL A 415 -17.84 1.38 -21.12
C VAL A 415 -16.40 1.85 -20.87
N VAL A 416 -16.24 3.03 -20.29
CA VAL A 416 -14.93 3.60 -19.97
C VAL A 416 -14.19 2.71 -18.96
N ILE A 417 -14.90 2.18 -17.97
CA ILE A 417 -14.32 1.29 -16.97
C ILE A 417 -13.86 -0.03 -17.61
N HIS A 418 -14.69 -0.62 -18.48
CA HIS A 418 -14.32 -1.83 -19.21
C HIS A 418 -13.08 -1.62 -20.10
N ILE A 419 -12.99 -0.47 -20.77
CA ILE A 419 -11.82 -0.13 -21.59
C ILE A 419 -10.58 0.05 -20.71
N ALA A 420 -10.67 0.77 -19.58
CA ALA A 420 -9.55 0.95 -18.66
C ALA A 420 -9.02 -0.38 -18.11
N LEU A 421 -9.92 -1.29 -17.72
CA LEU A 421 -9.55 -2.61 -17.21
C LEU A 421 -9.01 -3.52 -18.33
N SER A 422 -9.54 -3.45 -19.54
CA SER A 422 -9.02 -4.23 -20.68
C SER A 422 -7.60 -3.78 -21.07
N LEU A 423 -7.30 -2.47 -21.00
CA LEU A 423 -5.96 -1.94 -21.18
C LEU A 423 -4.95 -2.55 -20.20
N ASN A 424 -5.33 -2.70 -18.92
CA ASN A 424 -4.48 -3.37 -17.93
C ASN A 424 -4.10 -4.79 -18.37
N TYR A 425 -5.06 -5.57 -18.85
CA TYR A 425 -4.79 -6.92 -19.33
C TYR A 425 -3.89 -6.95 -20.55
N VAL A 426 -4.10 -6.05 -21.52
CA VAL A 426 -3.21 -5.92 -22.69
C VAL A 426 -1.77 -5.62 -22.25
N ILE A 427 -1.60 -4.69 -21.30
CA ILE A 427 -0.29 -4.36 -20.73
C ILE A 427 0.31 -5.57 -20.01
N PHE A 428 -0.47 -6.29 -19.19
CA PHE A 428 0.02 -7.49 -18.51
C PHE A 428 0.48 -8.56 -19.50
N ILE A 429 -0.31 -8.85 -20.54
CA ILE A 429 0.06 -9.81 -21.60
C ILE A 429 1.41 -9.40 -22.24
N GLY A 430 1.56 -8.12 -22.60
CA GLY A 430 2.82 -7.60 -23.15
C GLY A 430 4.00 -7.74 -22.18
N LEU A 431 3.80 -7.43 -20.90
CA LEU A 431 4.83 -7.56 -19.86
C LEU A 431 5.23 -9.02 -19.63
N PHE A 432 4.29 -9.96 -19.65
CA PHE A 432 4.59 -11.39 -19.50
C PHE A 432 5.37 -11.93 -20.71
N LEU A 433 4.96 -11.58 -21.93
CA LEU A 433 5.67 -11.96 -23.16
C LEU A 433 7.10 -11.41 -23.21
N MET A 434 7.30 -10.17 -22.73
CA MET A 434 8.61 -9.49 -22.73
C MET A 434 9.40 -9.68 -21.43
N SER A 435 8.99 -10.62 -20.56
CA SER A 435 9.55 -10.80 -19.22
C SER A 435 11.07 -10.97 -19.18
N GLN A 436 11.62 -11.73 -20.14
CA GLN A 436 13.07 -11.97 -20.24
C GLN A 436 13.87 -10.67 -20.38
N TYR A 437 13.36 -9.69 -21.15
CA TYR A 437 14.09 -8.46 -21.46
C TYR A 437 14.06 -7.48 -20.30
N TRP A 438 12.87 -7.25 -19.72
CA TRP A 438 12.76 -6.23 -18.69
C TRP A 438 13.24 -6.69 -17.32
N GLN A 439 13.22 -7.99 -17.03
CA GLN A 439 13.78 -8.54 -15.79
C GLN A 439 15.32 -8.43 -15.76
N ALA A 440 15.99 -8.50 -16.91
CA ALA A 440 17.42 -8.25 -17.01
C ALA A 440 17.78 -6.76 -16.88
N SER A 441 16.80 -5.86 -16.91
CA SER A 441 17.03 -4.43 -16.80
C SER A 441 17.24 -3.98 -15.35
N ASN A 442 17.95 -2.86 -15.18
CA ASN A 442 18.09 -2.18 -13.88
C ASN A 442 16.73 -1.67 -13.32
N TYR A 443 15.67 -1.74 -14.10
CA TYR A 443 14.34 -1.22 -13.82
C TYR A 443 13.31 -2.26 -13.43
N GLN A 444 13.76 -3.49 -13.18
CA GLN A 444 12.91 -4.58 -12.74
C GLN A 444 11.96 -4.16 -11.60
N LYS A 445 12.49 -3.51 -10.55
CA LYS A 445 11.68 -3.03 -9.40
C LYS A 445 10.61 -2.04 -9.82
N SER A 446 10.88 -1.19 -10.80
CA SER A 446 9.93 -0.20 -11.27
C SER A 446 8.73 -0.83 -11.96
N ILE A 447 8.98 -1.86 -12.77
CA ILE A 447 7.94 -2.57 -13.49
C ILE A 447 7.07 -3.37 -12.52
N TYR A 448 7.67 -4.04 -11.52
CA TYR A 448 6.89 -4.71 -10.49
C TYR A 448 6.00 -3.75 -9.70
N LEU A 449 6.51 -2.57 -9.30
CA LEU A 449 5.69 -1.57 -8.61
C LEU A 449 4.58 -1.02 -9.50
N TRP A 450 4.84 -0.86 -10.79
CA TRP A 450 3.81 -0.48 -11.76
C TRP A 450 2.72 -1.54 -11.90
N MET A 451 3.08 -2.83 -11.97
CA MET A 451 2.10 -3.93 -11.97
C MET A 451 1.26 -3.97 -10.70
N ILE A 452 1.88 -3.80 -9.52
CA ILE A 452 1.17 -3.73 -8.24
C ILE A 452 0.19 -2.56 -8.22
N ALA A 453 0.61 -1.40 -8.72
CA ALA A 453 -0.26 -0.23 -8.80
C ALA A 453 -1.43 -0.42 -9.76
N MET A 454 -1.22 -1.03 -10.94
CA MET A 454 -2.30 -1.39 -11.87
C MET A 454 -3.31 -2.35 -11.23
N LEU A 455 -2.84 -3.40 -10.54
CA LEU A 455 -3.70 -4.33 -9.80
C LEU A 455 -4.42 -3.70 -8.61
N THR A 456 -3.84 -2.67 -8.00
CA THR A 456 -4.49 -1.90 -6.92
C THR A 456 -5.55 -0.97 -7.52
N GLY A 457 -5.24 -0.32 -8.64
CA GLY A 457 -6.18 0.53 -9.37
C GLY A 457 -7.40 -0.25 -9.85
N SER A 458 -7.20 -1.42 -10.46
CA SER A 458 -8.32 -2.28 -10.88
C SER A 458 -9.19 -2.70 -9.70
N ALA A 459 -8.58 -3.03 -8.56
CA ALA A 459 -9.29 -3.38 -7.34
C ALA A 459 -10.15 -2.24 -6.81
N ILE A 460 -9.61 -1.01 -6.77
CA ILE A 460 -10.34 0.19 -6.34
C ILE A 460 -11.50 0.44 -7.30
N VAL A 461 -11.25 0.43 -8.61
CA VAL A 461 -12.27 0.66 -9.63
C VAL A 461 -13.41 -0.35 -9.50
N GLN A 462 -13.12 -1.64 -9.39
CA GLN A 462 -14.14 -2.68 -9.18
C GLN A 462 -14.93 -2.47 -7.87
N SER A 463 -14.27 -2.04 -6.79
CA SER A 463 -14.94 -1.80 -5.50
C SER A 463 -15.86 -0.58 -5.50
N VAL A 464 -15.49 0.48 -6.23
CA VAL A 464 -16.26 1.75 -6.27
C VAL A 464 -17.43 1.65 -7.24
N THR A 465 -17.23 0.99 -8.37
CA THR A 465 -18.21 0.92 -9.46
C THR A 465 -19.22 -0.20 -9.27
N GLY A 466 -18.95 -1.15 -8.37
CA GLY A 466 -19.82 -2.31 -8.16
C GLY A 466 -19.93 -3.18 -9.41
N LEU A 467 -18.89 -3.19 -10.26
CA LEU A 467 -18.81 -4.05 -11.44
C LEU A 467 -18.84 -5.52 -11.03
N GLU A 468 -20.04 -6.07 -10.97
CA GLU A 468 -20.27 -7.46 -10.59
C GLU A 468 -19.96 -8.39 -11.77
N HIS A 469 -19.12 -9.39 -11.52
CA HIS A 469 -18.81 -10.45 -12.48
C HIS A 469 -20.03 -11.37 -12.77
N TRP A 470 -21.00 -11.41 -11.85
CA TRP A 470 -22.18 -12.29 -11.92
C TRP A 470 -23.47 -11.50 -12.09
N GLN A 471 -23.73 -11.00 -13.31
CA GLN A 471 -25.08 -10.58 -13.70
C GLN A 471 -25.87 -11.77 -14.26
N GLY A 472 -27.19 -11.79 -14.06
CA GLY A 472 -28.05 -12.91 -14.43
C GLY A 472 -27.85 -13.38 -15.87
N VAL A 473 -27.93 -14.70 -16.08
CA VAL A 473 -27.79 -15.36 -17.39
C VAL A 473 -28.77 -14.72 -18.38
N GLY A 474 -28.27 -13.86 -19.27
CA GLY A 474 -29.08 -13.12 -20.25
C GLY A 474 -28.64 -11.68 -20.54
N GLN A 475 -27.79 -11.06 -19.70
CA GLN A 475 -27.35 -9.65 -19.84
C GLN A 475 -25.84 -9.47 -20.06
N ILE A 476 -25.11 -10.52 -20.44
CA ILE A 476 -23.65 -10.44 -20.60
C ILE A 476 -23.31 -9.79 -21.95
N GLY A 477 -22.82 -8.55 -21.92
CA GLY A 477 -22.29 -7.87 -23.11
C GLY A 477 -20.96 -8.46 -23.60
N PHE A 478 -20.64 -8.28 -24.88
CA PHE A 478 -19.37 -8.75 -25.47
C PHE A 478 -18.15 -8.20 -24.72
N ASP A 479 -18.21 -6.96 -24.25
CA ASP A 479 -17.12 -6.30 -23.52
C ASP A 479 -16.80 -6.97 -22.18
N GLN A 480 -17.83 -7.50 -21.50
CA GLN A 480 -17.65 -8.27 -20.27
C GLN A 480 -17.01 -9.64 -20.54
N ILE A 481 -17.41 -10.31 -21.63
CA ILE A 481 -16.79 -11.58 -22.06
C ILE A 481 -15.32 -11.35 -22.39
N LEU A 482 -15.03 -10.28 -23.13
CA LEU A 482 -13.67 -9.88 -23.47
C LEU A 482 -12.82 -9.65 -22.21
N LEU A 483 -13.34 -8.85 -21.27
CA LEU A 483 -12.63 -8.43 -20.08
C LEU A 483 -12.38 -9.58 -19.10
N PHE A 484 -13.39 -10.38 -18.78
CA PHE A 484 -13.30 -11.37 -17.71
C PHE A 484 -12.87 -12.77 -18.17
N TYR A 485 -13.00 -13.09 -19.45
CA TYR A 485 -12.71 -14.43 -19.96
C TYR A 485 -11.64 -14.42 -21.05
N ILE A 486 -11.83 -13.68 -22.14
CA ILE A 486 -10.92 -13.74 -23.30
C ILE A 486 -9.53 -13.20 -22.92
N LEU A 487 -9.42 -11.98 -22.41
CA LEU A 487 -8.13 -11.37 -22.08
C LEU A 487 -7.37 -12.15 -20.97
N PRO A 488 -8.00 -12.54 -19.85
CA PRO A 488 -7.38 -13.44 -18.88
C PRO A 488 -6.95 -14.78 -19.47
N SER A 489 -7.75 -15.37 -20.37
CA SER A 489 -7.38 -16.64 -21.01
C SER A 489 -6.15 -16.50 -21.91
N LEU A 490 -6.02 -15.37 -22.64
CA LEU A 490 -4.84 -15.06 -23.44
C LEU A 490 -3.59 -14.90 -22.56
N LEU A 491 -3.72 -14.29 -21.38
CA LEU A 491 -2.63 -14.21 -20.41
C LEU A 491 -2.25 -15.59 -19.89
N MET A 492 -3.23 -16.44 -19.54
CA MET A 492 -2.96 -17.81 -19.13
C MET A 492 -2.25 -18.61 -20.22
N LEU A 493 -2.70 -18.48 -21.48
CA LEU A 493 -2.08 -19.15 -22.62
C LEU A 493 -0.65 -18.65 -22.86
N SER A 494 -0.39 -17.35 -22.72
CA SER A 494 0.97 -16.81 -22.85
C SER A 494 1.91 -17.34 -21.76
N PHE A 495 1.42 -17.48 -20.52
CA PHE A 495 2.14 -18.11 -19.42
C PHE A 495 2.47 -19.58 -19.69
N ILE A 496 1.52 -20.36 -20.20
CA ILE A 496 1.72 -21.77 -20.56
C ILE A 496 2.71 -21.89 -21.72
N TRP A 497 2.54 -21.07 -22.75
CA TRP A 497 3.40 -21.07 -23.94
C TRP A 497 4.86 -20.79 -23.60
N GLN A 498 5.12 -19.75 -22.79
CA GLN A 498 6.48 -19.37 -22.40
C GLN A 498 7.20 -20.46 -21.60
N ASN A 499 6.44 -21.27 -20.85
CA ASN A 499 6.96 -22.30 -19.96
C ASN A 499 6.67 -23.74 -20.44
N ARG A 500 6.37 -23.95 -21.73
CA ARG A 500 5.90 -25.23 -22.29
C ARG A 500 6.80 -26.42 -21.93
N GLN A 501 8.12 -26.22 -21.92
CA GLN A 501 9.09 -27.27 -21.59
C GLN A 501 9.02 -27.75 -20.12
N GLN A 502 8.44 -26.96 -19.22
CA GLN A 502 8.36 -27.31 -17.80
C GLN A 502 7.11 -28.15 -17.49
N PHE A 503 6.04 -27.99 -18.27
CA PHE A 503 4.77 -28.70 -18.08
C PHE A 503 4.78 -30.18 -18.50
N PHE A 504 5.94 -30.78 -18.81
CA PHE A 504 6.07 -32.24 -18.90
C PHE A 504 5.85 -32.90 -17.52
N GLU A 505 6.15 -32.19 -16.44
CA GLU A 505 5.83 -32.63 -15.08
C GLU A 505 4.33 -32.48 -14.80
N ARG A 506 3.63 -33.60 -14.62
CA ARG A 506 2.15 -33.65 -14.46
C ARG A 506 1.66 -32.76 -13.32
N TRP A 507 2.39 -32.70 -12.21
CA TRP A 507 2.00 -31.92 -11.03
C TRP A 507 2.08 -30.39 -11.25
N LEU A 508 2.88 -29.90 -12.21
CA LEU A 508 2.93 -28.47 -12.51
C LEU A 508 1.67 -27.97 -13.21
N TRP A 509 0.86 -28.85 -13.81
CA TRP A 509 -0.46 -28.50 -14.38
C TRP A 509 -1.47 -28.04 -13.32
N LEU A 510 -1.24 -28.31 -12.04
CA LEU A 510 -2.11 -27.80 -10.97
C LEU A 510 -2.11 -26.26 -10.90
N ILE A 511 -1.02 -25.60 -11.32
CA ILE A 511 -0.92 -24.13 -11.34
C ILE A 511 -1.90 -23.51 -12.36
N PRO A 512 -1.86 -23.86 -13.66
CA PRO A 512 -2.82 -23.33 -14.63
C PRO A 512 -4.24 -23.80 -14.35
N ILE A 513 -4.46 -25.02 -13.83
CA ILE A 513 -5.81 -25.46 -13.41
C ILE A 513 -6.39 -24.53 -12.34
N PHE A 514 -5.59 -24.18 -11.33
CA PHE A 514 -6.01 -23.23 -10.29
C PHE A 514 -6.28 -21.82 -10.86
N GLY A 515 -5.44 -21.35 -11.78
CA GLY A 515 -5.70 -20.07 -12.43
C GLY A 515 -6.94 -20.07 -13.34
N ILE A 516 -7.27 -21.19 -13.98
CA ILE A 516 -8.54 -21.36 -14.72
C ILE A 516 -9.72 -21.35 -13.76
N SER A 517 -9.63 -21.97 -12.58
CA SER A 517 -10.72 -21.88 -11.59
C SER A 517 -10.93 -20.45 -11.10
N LEU A 518 -9.85 -19.69 -10.87
CA LEU A 518 -9.94 -18.26 -10.54
C LEU A 518 -10.52 -17.41 -11.68
N LEU A 519 -10.20 -17.75 -12.94
CA LEU A 519 -10.78 -17.11 -14.12
C LEU A 519 -12.29 -17.34 -14.19
N LEU A 520 -12.75 -18.59 -13.99
CA LEU A 520 -14.19 -18.93 -13.97
C LEU A 520 -14.94 -18.25 -12.80
N LEU A 521 -14.23 -17.89 -11.73
CA LEU A 521 -14.79 -17.14 -10.61
C LEU A 521 -14.74 -15.62 -10.83
N GLY A 522 -14.02 -15.13 -11.85
CA GLY A 522 -13.88 -13.71 -12.17
C GLY A 522 -12.75 -12.97 -11.45
N TYR A 523 -11.81 -13.67 -10.83
CA TYR A 523 -10.75 -13.09 -9.99
C TYR A 523 -9.36 -13.52 -10.45
N PHE A 524 -9.11 -13.41 -11.74
CA PHE A 524 -7.84 -13.82 -12.33
C PHE A 524 -6.65 -12.96 -11.82
N GLU A 525 -6.92 -11.75 -11.33
CA GLU A 525 -5.94 -10.86 -10.70
C GLU A 525 -5.26 -11.52 -9.49
N ILE A 526 -5.97 -12.37 -8.74
CA ILE A 526 -5.39 -13.16 -7.64
C ILE A 526 -4.29 -14.07 -8.16
N PHE A 527 -4.48 -14.69 -9.33
CA PHE A 527 -3.45 -15.53 -9.96
C PHE A 527 -2.20 -14.72 -10.33
N ILE A 528 -2.38 -13.52 -10.89
CA ILE A 528 -1.27 -12.60 -11.19
C ILE A 528 -0.52 -12.23 -9.90
N ILE A 529 -1.23 -11.88 -8.83
CA ILE A 529 -0.64 -11.55 -7.53
C ILE A 529 0.18 -12.72 -6.99
N MET A 530 -0.33 -13.95 -7.10
CA MET A 530 0.43 -15.14 -6.66
C MET A 530 1.70 -15.37 -7.48
N LEU A 531 1.68 -15.14 -8.80
CA LEU A 531 2.87 -15.21 -9.65
C LEU A 531 3.93 -14.20 -9.21
N LEU A 532 3.52 -12.95 -8.99
CA LEU A 532 4.41 -11.89 -8.51
C LEU A 532 4.93 -12.19 -7.10
N MET A 533 4.11 -12.78 -6.23
CA MET A 533 4.49 -13.17 -4.88
C MET A 533 5.52 -14.30 -4.89
N ALA A 534 5.35 -15.32 -5.74
CA ALA A 534 6.31 -16.40 -5.90
C ALA A 534 7.69 -15.86 -6.30
N TRP A 535 7.72 -14.93 -7.27
CA TRP A 535 8.95 -14.24 -7.65
C TRP A 535 9.54 -13.44 -6.48
N ALA A 536 8.73 -12.60 -5.81
CA ALA A 536 9.21 -11.74 -4.73
C ALA A 536 9.81 -12.54 -3.56
N VAL A 537 9.24 -13.71 -3.25
CA VAL A 537 9.73 -14.63 -2.22
C VAL A 537 11.06 -15.26 -2.61
N VAL A 538 11.18 -15.81 -3.83
CA VAL A 538 12.41 -16.47 -4.30
C VAL A 538 13.58 -15.48 -4.37
N TYR A 539 13.34 -14.27 -4.86
CA TYR A 539 14.36 -13.22 -4.99
C TYR A 539 14.51 -12.33 -3.75
N GLN A 540 13.93 -12.73 -2.61
CA GLN A 540 14.06 -12.08 -1.29
C GLN A 540 13.73 -10.56 -1.27
N GLN A 541 12.81 -10.11 -2.12
CA GLN A 541 12.41 -8.71 -2.21
C GLN A 541 11.38 -8.33 -1.13
N ARG A 542 11.83 -8.04 0.09
CA ARG A 542 10.97 -7.81 1.27
C ARG A 542 9.88 -6.74 1.08
N LEU A 543 10.18 -5.61 0.42
CA LEU A 543 9.21 -4.54 0.19
C LEU A 543 8.08 -5.01 -0.72
N LEU A 544 8.44 -5.67 -1.83
CA LEU A 544 7.49 -6.19 -2.81
C LEU A 544 6.64 -7.32 -2.22
N GLN A 545 7.23 -8.20 -1.40
CA GLN A 545 6.50 -9.21 -0.64
C GLN A 545 5.43 -8.57 0.25
N GLY A 546 5.79 -7.54 1.03
CA GLY A 546 4.85 -6.85 1.92
C GLY A 546 3.69 -6.21 1.17
N LEU A 547 3.97 -5.50 0.07
CA LEU A 547 2.93 -4.88 -0.77
C LEU A 547 2.01 -5.92 -1.42
N LEU A 548 2.56 -7.04 -1.91
CA LEU A 548 1.77 -8.11 -2.53
C LEU A 548 0.89 -8.85 -1.51
N ILE A 549 1.35 -9.04 -0.27
CA ILE A 549 0.53 -9.61 0.80
C ILE A 549 -0.64 -8.69 1.12
N LEU A 550 -0.38 -7.38 1.28
CA LEU A 550 -1.45 -6.40 1.51
C LEU A 550 -2.45 -6.36 0.36
N LEU A 551 -1.96 -6.38 -0.87
CA LEU A 551 -2.80 -6.41 -2.07
C LEU A 551 -3.62 -7.71 -2.14
N LEU A 552 -3.04 -8.87 -1.83
CA LEU A 552 -3.75 -10.15 -1.77
C LEU A 552 -4.87 -10.12 -0.73
N ILE A 553 -4.60 -9.59 0.46
CA ILE A 553 -5.60 -9.42 1.53
C ILE A 553 -6.73 -8.52 1.03
N PHE A 554 -6.40 -7.40 0.36
CA PHE A 554 -7.40 -6.48 -0.20
C PHE A 554 -8.26 -7.14 -1.28
N TRP A 555 -7.66 -7.91 -2.19
CA TRP A 555 -8.40 -8.65 -3.22
C TRP A 555 -9.32 -9.74 -2.64
N LEU A 556 -8.85 -10.48 -1.64
CA LEU A 556 -9.68 -11.47 -0.94
C LEU A 556 -10.84 -10.80 -0.19
N TRP A 557 -10.59 -9.64 0.42
CA TRP A 557 -11.63 -8.83 1.07
C TRP A 557 -12.67 -8.31 0.06
N MET A 558 -12.22 -7.84 -1.11
CA MET A 558 -13.12 -7.39 -2.17
C MET A 558 -13.95 -8.54 -2.74
N LEU A 559 -13.34 -9.70 -2.99
CA LEU A 559 -14.01 -10.93 -3.42
C LEU A 559 -15.15 -11.28 -2.47
N TYR A 560 -14.96 -11.08 -1.16
CA TYR A 560 -16.02 -11.29 -0.18
C TYR A 560 -17.24 -10.37 -0.40
N TYR A 561 -17.05 -9.07 -0.64
CA TYR A 561 -18.17 -8.14 -0.82
C TYR A 561 -18.81 -8.25 -2.21
N ASN A 562 -18.01 -8.35 -3.26
CA ASN A 562 -18.46 -8.24 -4.66
C ASN A 562 -19.07 -9.51 -5.25
N LEU A 563 -19.01 -10.64 -4.54
CA LEU A 563 -19.41 -11.91 -5.15
C LEU A 563 -20.91 -12.02 -5.51
N GLY A 564 -21.82 -11.16 -5.02
CA GLY A 564 -23.28 -11.27 -5.29
C GLY A 564 -23.94 -12.59 -4.84
N LEU A 565 -23.15 -13.58 -4.42
CA LEU A 565 -23.58 -14.92 -4.02
C LEU A 565 -24.19 -14.91 -2.62
N SER A 566 -25.06 -15.88 -2.34
CA SER A 566 -25.53 -16.11 -0.97
C SER A 566 -24.36 -16.45 -0.05
N PHE A 567 -24.49 -16.10 1.23
CA PHE A 567 -23.42 -16.31 2.20
C PHE A 567 -22.93 -17.77 2.30
N LEU A 568 -23.85 -18.74 2.16
CA LEU A 568 -23.50 -20.16 2.17
C LEU A 568 -22.60 -20.51 0.98
N VAL A 569 -22.94 -20.02 -0.22
CA VAL A 569 -22.15 -20.27 -1.42
C VAL A 569 -20.80 -19.55 -1.31
N LYS A 570 -20.75 -18.31 -0.79
CA LYS A 570 -19.47 -17.61 -0.51
C LYS A 570 -18.57 -18.40 0.44
N SER A 571 -19.12 -18.91 1.54
CA SER A 571 -18.37 -19.73 2.49
C SER A 571 -17.84 -21.01 1.82
N LEU A 572 -18.68 -21.71 1.05
CA LEU A 572 -18.31 -22.94 0.37
C LEU A 572 -17.27 -22.73 -0.73
N THR A 573 -17.36 -21.66 -1.52
CA THR A 573 -16.36 -21.34 -2.56
C THR A 573 -15.01 -21.00 -1.94
N ILE A 574 -14.98 -20.25 -0.83
CA ILE A 574 -13.74 -19.96 -0.08
C ILE A 574 -13.15 -21.25 0.49
N PHE A 575 -13.97 -22.15 1.04
CA PHE A 575 -13.53 -23.45 1.57
C PHE A 575 -12.88 -24.31 0.49
N ILE A 576 -13.56 -24.48 -0.65
CA ILE A 576 -13.06 -25.26 -1.79
C ILE A 576 -11.76 -24.65 -2.33
N SER A 577 -11.69 -23.32 -2.41
CA SER A 577 -10.47 -22.61 -2.84
C SER A 577 -9.30 -22.91 -1.89
N GLY A 578 -9.53 -22.92 -0.58
CA GLY A 578 -8.51 -23.30 0.41
C GLY A 578 -8.02 -24.74 0.26
N LEU A 579 -8.93 -25.69 0.03
CA LEU A 579 -8.58 -27.09 -0.27
C LEU A 579 -7.80 -27.22 -1.57
N MET A 580 -8.19 -26.50 -2.62
CA MET A 580 -7.45 -26.48 -3.89
C MET A 580 -6.03 -25.97 -3.73
N VAL A 581 -5.81 -24.90 -2.97
CA VAL A 581 -4.46 -24.39 -2.67
C VAL A 581 -3.63 -25.45 -1.94
N TRP A 582 -4.21 -26.19 -1.00
CA TRP A 582 -3.55 -27.31 -0.34
C TRP A 582 -3.18 -28.46 -1.29
N LEU A 583 -4.07 -28.81 -2.22
CA LEU A 583 -3.78 -29.80 -3.27
C LEU A 583 -2.63 -29.35 -4.17
N VAL A 584 -2.60 -28.07 -4.56
CA VAL A 584 -1.49 -27.46 -5.31
C VAL A 584 -0.19 -27.62 -4.53
N VAL A 585 -0.16 -27.27 -3.24
CA VAL A 585 1.05 -27.42 -2.42
C VAL A 585 1.49 -28.87 -2.32
N TYR A 586 0.57 -29.80 -2.13
CA TYR A 586 0.88 -31.23 -2.09
C TYR A 586 1.54 -31.70 -3.40
N GLY A 587 0.97 -31.35 -4.56
CA GLY A 587 1.52 -31.72 -5.85
C GLY A 587 2.90 -31.11 -6.10
N LEU A 588 3.09 -29.82 -5.76
CA LEU A 588 4.38 -29.14 -5.92
C LEU A 588 5.48 -29.72 -5.02
N LYS A 589 5.14 -30.20 -3.82
CA LYS A 589 6.09 -30.95 -2.97
C LYS A 589 6.57 -32.24 -3.63
N GLN A 590 5.70 -32.96 -4.35
CA GLN A 590 6.08 -34.17 -5.07
C GLN A 590 7.07 -33.87 -6.21
N VAL A 591 6.89 -32.76 -6.94
CA VAL A 591 7.85 -32.31 -7.95
C VAL A 591 9.23 -32.08 -7.32
N LYS A 592 9.27 -31.37 -6.19
CA LYS A 592 10.54 -31.11 -5.48
C LYS A 592 11.21 -32.41 -5.01
N LEU A 593 10.44 -33.36 -4.47
CA LEU A 593 10.98 -34.66 -4.03
C LEU A 593 11.53 -35.49 -5.19
N ASN A 594 10.84 -35.51 -6.33
CA ASN A 594 11.32 -36.18 -7.54
C ASN A 594 12.60 -35.51 -8.08
N GLN A 595 12.71 -34.18 -7.97
CA GLN A 595 13.92 -33.45 -8.37
C GLN A 595 15.14 -33.81 -7.53
N ILE A 596 14.98 -33.95 -6.21
CA ILE A 596 16.06 -34.34 -5.29
C ILE A 596 16.51 -35.77 -5.60
N ARG A 597 15.58 -36.71 -5.78
CA ARG A 597 15.91 -38.12 -6.10
C ARG A 597 16.61 -38.29 -7.44
N GLY A 598 16.32 -37.44 -8.42
CA GLY A 598 17.00 -37.45 -9.73
C GLY A 598 18.33 -36.72 -9.78
N GLU A 599 18.76 -36.05 -8.70
CA GLU A 599 20.10 -35.47 -8.54
C GLU A 599 21.05 -36.39 -7.75
N GLU A 600 20.49 -37.33 -6.98
CA GLU A 600 21.23 -38.36 -6.23
C GLU A 600 21.49 -39.65 -7.03
N ALA A 601 20.89 -39.78 -8.22
CA ALA A 601 21.08 -40.89 -9.17
C ALA A 601 21.84 -40.42 -10.41
#